data_AF-A0A3A5JC92-F1
#
_entry.id   AF-A0A3A5JC92-F1
#
_cell.length_a   1.000
_cell.length_b   1.000
_cell.length_c   1.000
_cell.angle_alpha   90.00
_cell.angle_beta   90.00
_cell.angle_gamma   90.00
#
_symmetry.space_group_name_H-M   'P 1'
#
loop_
_entity.id
_entity.type
_entity.pdbx_description
1 polymer ?
#
loop_
_entity_poly.entity_id
_entity_poly.type
_entity_poly.pdbx_seq_one_letter_code
_entity_poly.pdbx_strand_id
1 'polypeptide(L)'
;MLSLVPSTVNGATDLLRLLSLPVLAWAAARDLRTRRVPNRTWLPLIAFGAVLLAWDAWDTAAPGLFALRVAVGVGVVAPLGFAFWWLGAFGGADAKALAAVCVLFPLPPAYLLGTTTLPLSPVSGAFSLSILTDAVLLAGFVPLFLFVRNALAGRLSLAGFVGRPASAFRTKRK
;
A
#
# COMPACT_ATOMS: atom_id res chain seq x y z
N MET A 1 -3.48 25.98 -13.86
CA MET A 1 -4.40 24.85 -13.67
C MET A 1 -4.06 23.79 -14.70
N LEU A 2 -3.03 22.96 -14.43
CA LEU A 2 -2.70 21.85 -15.32
C LEU A 2 -3.73 20.75 -15.11
N SER A 3 -4.47 20.45 -16.16
CA SER A 3 -5.38 19.31 -16.23
C SER A 3 -4.66 18.04 -15.77
N LEU A 4 -5.04 17.54 -14.60
CA LEU A 4 -4.77 16.17 -14.16
C LEU A 4 -5.58 15.28 -15.11
N VAL A 5 -5.09 15.02 -16.32
CA VAL A 5 -5.81 14.20 -17.29
C VAL A 5 -5.69 12.73 -16.83
N PRO A 6 -6.75 12.09 -16.30
CA PRO A 6 -6.90 10.66 -16.52
C PRO A 6 -7.04 10.45 -18.02
N SER A 7 -6.19 9.61 -18.61
CA SER A 7 -6.17 9.37 -20.07
C SER A 7 -7.53 8.86 -20.55
N THR A 8 -8.28 8.16 -19.71
CA THR A 8 -9.70 7.84 -19.88
C THR A 8 -10.33 7.54 -18.51
N VAL A 9 -11.59 7.92 -18.32
CA VAL A 9 -12.37 7.42 -17.17
C VAL A 9 -12.68 5.95 -17.43
N ASN A 10 -12.51 5.09 -16.41
CA ASN A 10 -12.61 3.64 -16.52
C ASN A 10 -11.62 3.04 -17.54
N GLY A 11 -10.37 3.51 -17.54
CA GLY A 11 -9.31 2.94 -18.38
C GLY A 11 -9.17 1.42 -18.20
N ALA A 12 -8.92 0.70 -19.30
CA ALA A 12 -8.83 -0.77 -19.28
C ALA A 12 -7.74 -1.26 -18.32
N THR A 13 -6.58 -0.62 -18.31
CA THR A 13 -5.46 -0.93 -17.42
C THR A 13 -5.81 -0.66 -15.95
N ASP A 14 -6.55 0.41 -15.66
CA ASP A 14 -7.04 0.72 -14.30
C ASP A 14 -8.02 -0.35 -13.79
N LEU A 15 -8.98 -0.76 -14.62
CA LEU A 15 -9.90 -1.85 -14.27
C LEU A 15 -9.16 -3.18 -14.05
N LEU A 16 -8.17 -3.49 -14.88
CA LEU A 16 -7.34 -4.69 -14.73
C LEU A 16 -6.52 -4.65 -13.43
N ARG A 17 -6.03 -3.48 -13.01
CA ARG A 17 -5.32 -3.33 -11.72
C ARG A 17 -6.19 -3.70 -10.53
N LEU A 18 -7.51 -3.57 -10.61
CA LEU A 18 -8.41 -3.99 -9.53
C LEU A 18 -8.31 -5.49 -9.24
N LEU A 19 -7.88 -6.31 -10.21
CA LEU A 19 -7.64 -7.76 -10.01
C LEU A 19 -6.49 -8.03 -9.02
N SER A 20 -5.62 -7.04 -8.77
CA SER A 20 -4.57 -7.15 -7.74
C SER A 20 -5.11 -6.97 -6.32
N LEU A 21 -6.26 -6.29 -6.14
CA LEU A 21 -6.80 -5.94 -4.82
C LEU A 21 -7.15 -7.18 -3.97
N PRO A 22 -7.79 -8.24 -4.50
CA PRO A 22 -8.03 -9.46 -3.72
C PRO A 22 -6.73 -10.12 -3.22
N VAL A 23 -5.66 -10.09 -4.02
CA VAL A 23 -4.36 -10.65 -3.64
C VAL A 23 -3.69 -9.80 -2.56
N LEU A 24 -3.75 -8.47 -2.69
CA LEU A 24 -3.24 -7.54 -1.67
C LEU A 24 -4.03 -7.64 -0.36
N ALA A 25 -5.36 -7.75 -0.43
CA ALA A 25 -6.23 -7.96 0.73
C ALA A 25 -5.92 -9.30 1.41
N TRP A 26 -5.71 -10.37 0.64
CA TRP A 26 -5.26 -11.65 1.16
C TRP A 26 -3.90 -11.55 1.84
N ALA A 27 -2.94 -10.84 1.23
CA ALA A 27 -1.61 -10.65 1.78
C ALA A 27 -1.67 -9.90 3.13
N ALA A 28 -2.46 -8.83 3.21
CA ALA A 28 -2.71 -8.08 4.44
C ALA A 28 -3.36 -8.97 5.52
N ALA A 29 -4.39 -9.73 5.15
CA ALA A 29 -5.08 -10.64 6.07
C ALA A 29 -4.17 -11.78 6.57
N ARG A 30 -3.23 -12.23 5.74
CA ARG A 30 -2.24 -13.25 6.10
C ARG A 30 -1.14 -12.68 6.97
N ASP A 31 -0.69 -11.46 6.70
CA ASP A 31 0.29 -10.77 7.54
C ASP A 31 -0.26 -10.53 8.96
N LEU A 32 -1.50 -10.07 9.08
CA LEU A 32 -2.17 -9.90 10.37
C LEU A 32 -2.31 -11.21 11.17
N ARG A 33 -2.57 -12.33 10.49
CA ARG A 33 -2.79 -13.64 11.13
C ARG A 33 -1.51 -14.39 11.47
N THR A 34 -0.54 -14.36 10.57
CA THR A 34 0.63 -15.26 10.61
C THR A 34 1.97 -14.54 10.54
N ARG A 35 1.97 -13.22 10.37
CA ARG A 35 3.17 -12.38 10.17
C ARG A 35 4.07 -12.87 9.04
N ARG A 36 3.51 -13.58 8.06
CA ARG A 36 4.25 -14.23 6.98
C ARG A 36 3.48 -14.21 5.67
N VAL A 37 3.98 -13.44 4.71
CA VAL A 37 3.53 -13.47 3.31
C VAL A 37 4.57 -14.22 2.46
N PRO A 38 4.18 -15.23 1.67
CA PRO A 38 5.13 -15.94 0.81
C PRO A 38 5.81 -15.01 -0.20
N ASN A 39 7.14 -15.12 -0.33
CA ASN A 39 7.90 -14.27 -1.27
C ASN A 39 7.43 -14.38 -2.73
N ARG A 40 6.94 -15.57 -3.11
CA ARG A 40 6.38 -15.83 -4.45
C ARG A 40 5.11 -15.04 -4.78
N THR A 41 4.46 -14.41 -3.79
CA THR A 41 3.25 -13.58 -4.02
C THR A 41 3.60 -12.28 -4.75
N TRP A 42 4.79 -11.73 -4.51
CA TRP A 42 5.15 -10.40 -5.02
C TRP A 42 5.53 -10.40 -6.49
N LEU A 43 6.22 -11.44 -6.97
CA LEU A 43 6.71 -11.49 -8.34
C LEU A 43 5.58 -11.46 -9.39
N PRO A 44 4.48 -12.23 -9.26
CA PRO A 44 3.34 -12.13 -10.16
C PRO A 44 2.68 -10.75 -10.15
N LEU A 45 2.57 -10.10 -8.98
CA LEU A 45 1.99 -8.76 -8.86
C LEU A 45 2.85 -7.71 -9.56
N ILE A 46 4.17 -7.77 -9.37
CA ILE A 46 5.11 -6.87 -10.02
C ILE A 46 5.11 -7.10 -11.54
N ALA A 47 5.14 -8.36 -11.98
CA ALA A 47 5.09 -8.69 -13.40
C ALA A 47 3.79 -8.20 -14.05
N PHE A 48 2.65 -8.44 -13.40
CA PHE A 48 1.35 -7.95 -13.86
C PHE A 48 1.32 -6.42 -13.94
N GLY A 49 1.75 -5.74 -12.89
CA GLY A 49 1.83 -4.28 -12.88
C GLY A 49 2.78 -3.74 -13.96
N ALA A 50 3.92 -4.39 -14.20
CA ALA A 50 4.88 -3.97 -15.21
C ALA A 50 4.31 -4.08 -16.62
N VAL A 51 3.55 -5.13 -16.92
CA VAL A 51 2.85 -5.29 -18.20
C VAL A 51 1.82 -4.17 -18.39
N LEU A 52 1.00 -3.87 -17.38
CA LEU A 52 0.01 -2.79 -17.48
C LEU A 52 0.66 -1.41 -17.55
N LEU A 53 1.76 -1.19 -16.83
CA LEU A 53 2.54 0.04 -16.90
C LEU A 53 3.16 0.23 -18.29
N ALA A 54 3.66 -0.84 -18.91
CA ALA A 54 4.17 -0.78 -20.28
C ALA A 54 3.05 -0.48 -21.30
N TRP A 55 1.84 -1.01 -21.08
CA TRP A 55 0.67 -0.63 -21.86
C TRP A 55 0.38 0.87 -21.73
N ASP A 56 0.27 1.40 -20.52
CA ASP A 56 0.00 2.85 -20.34
C ASP A 56 1.12 3.72 -20.94
N ALA A 57 2.37 3.27 -20.85
CA ALA A 57 3.51 3.96 -21.45
C ALA A 57 3.42 4.03 -22.99
N TRP A 58 2.82 3.02 -23.60
CA TRP A 58 2.59 2.98 -25.06
C TRP A 58 1.44 3.90 -25.48
N ASP A 59 0.39 4.00 -24.67
CA ASP A 59 -0.85 4.71 -25.00
C ASP A 59 -0.88 6.17 -24.49
N THR A 60 0.10 6.60 -23.71
CA THR A 60 0.09 7.92 -23.07
C THR A 60 0.25 9.07 -24.06
N ALA A 61 -0.68 10.02 -24.01
CA ALA A 61 -0.59 11.29 -24.74
C ALA A 61 0.39 12.30 -24.09
N ALA A 62 0.88 12.02 -22.88
CA ALA A 62 1.75 12.91 -22.10
C ALA A 62 2.99 12.17 -21.55
N PRO A 63 3.90 11.71 -22.42
CA PRO A 63 5.00 10.83 -22.03
C PRO A 63 5.93 11.41 -20.97
N GLY A 64 6.23 12.73 -21.02
CA GLY A 64 7.10 13.37 -20.04
C GLY A 64 6.53 13.39 -18.61
N LEU A 65 5.24 13.76 -18.47
CA LEU A 65 4.57 13.77 -17.17
C LEU A 65 4.35 12.35 -16.64
N PHE A 66 4.00 11.41 -17.53
CA PHE A 66 3.89 10.00 -17.21
C PHE A 66 5.22 9.46 -16.66
N ALA A 67 6.31 9.67 -17.40
CA ALA A 67 7.64 9.22 -17.00
C ALA A 67 8.07 9.82 -15.65
N LEU A 68 7.80 11.11 -15.41
CA LEU A 68 8.07 11.76 -14.12
C LEU A 68 7.31 11.09 -12.96
N ARG A 69 6.01 10.83 -13.12
CA ARG A 69 5.17 10.21 -12.08
C ARG A 69 5.63 8.79 -11.78
N VAL A 70 5.93 8.01 -12.81
CA VAL A 70 6.48 6.66 -12.69
C VAL A 70 7.85 6.70 -12.03
N ALA A 71 8.73 7.64 -12.42
CA ALA A 71 10.05 7.81 -11.81
C ALA A 71 9.95 8.19 -10.33
N VAL A 72 9.00 9.03 -9.93
CA VAL A 72 8.75 9.30 -8.51
C VAL A 72 8.29 8.03 -7.78
N GLY A 73 7.26 7.35 -8.30
CA GLY A 73 6.75 6.13 -7.65
C GLY A 73 7.79 5.01 -7.58
N VAL A 74 8.23 4.52 -8.73
CA VAL A 74 9.15 3.37 -8.83
C VAL A 74 10.59 3.75 -8.48
N GLY A 75 11.05 4.93 -8.85
CA GLY A 75 12.44 5.35 -8.66
C GLY A 75 12.74 6.01 -7.31
N VAL A 76 11.72 6.49 -6.58
CA VAL A 76 11.92 7.11 -5.25
C VAL A 76 11.17 6.34 -4.17
N VAL A 77 9.85 6.13 -4.33
CA VAL A 77 9.01 5.54 -3.26
C VAL A 77 9.36 4.08 -3.00
N ALA A 78 9.54 3.26 -4.04
CA ALA A 78 9.90 1.86 -3.85
C ALA A 78 11.29 1.68 -3.19
N PRO A 79 12.37 2.38 -3.62
CA PRO A 79 13.66 2.35 -2.92
C PRO A 79 13.58 2.82 -1.48
N LEU A 80 12.77 3.83 -1.18
CA LEU A 80 12.54 4.31 0.18
C LEU A 80 11.92 3.22 1.07
N GLY A 81 11.03 2.39 0.54
CA GLY A 81 10.52 1.20 1.25
C GLY A 81 11.61 0.21 1.62
N PHE A 82 12.54 -0.06 0.71
CA PHE A 82 13.70 -0.92 0.99
C PHE A 82 14.69 -0.26 1.95
N ALA A 83 14.87 1.06 1.89
CA ALA A 83 15.69 1.80 2.84
C ALA A 83 15.12 1.70 4.26
N PHE A 84 13.81 1.87 4.44
CA PHE A 84 13.15 1.66 5.73
C PHE A 84 13.21 0.21 6.21
N TRP A 85 13.16 -0.76 5.31
CA TRP A 85 13.41 -2.15 5.69
C TRP A 85 14.84 -2.38 6.16
N TRP A 86 15.84 -1.80 5.47
CA TRP A 86 17.25 -1.87 5.86
C TRP A 86 17.51 -1.25 7.24
N LEU A 87 16.84 -0.13 7.53
CA LEU A 87 16.91 0.56 8.82
C LEU A 87 16.08 -0.12 9.92
N GLY A 88 15.37 -1.22 9.61
CA GLY A 88 14.52 -1.94 10.56
C GLY A 88 13.19 -1.26 10.89
N ALA A 89 12.83 -0.19 10.19
CA ALA A 89 11.56 0.51 10.36
C ALA A 89 10.38 -0.25 9.73
N PHE A 90 10.62 -0.97 8.62
CA PHE A 90 9.62 -1.76 7.91
C PHE A 90 9.91 -3.26 7.95
N GLY A 91 8.86 -4.08 7.85
CA GLY A 91 9.00 -5.50 7.56
C GLY A 91 9.40 -5.73 6.10
N GLY A 92 10.05 -6.86 5.81
CA GLY A 92 10.39 -7.23 4.43
C GLY A 92 9.17 -7.47 3.54
N ALA A 93 8.01 -7.75 4.12
CA ALA A 93 6.74 -7.82 3.40
C ALA A 93 6.24 -6.42 2.99
N ASP A 94 6.36 -5.43 3.87
CA ASP A 94 5.92 -4.05 3.63
C ASP A 94 6.71 -3.39 2.51
N ALA A 95 8.04 -3.58 2.50
CA ALA A 95 8.90 -3.08 1.41
C ALA A 95 8.51 -3.67 0.04
N LYS A 96 8.20 -4.97 0.00
CA LYS A 96 7.77 -5.64 -1.24
C LYS A 96 6.37 -5.23 -1.66
N ALA A 97 5.48 -5.00 -0.69
CA ALA A 97 4.14 -4.46 -0.95
C ALA A 97 4.23 -3.06 -1.55
N LEU A 98 5.06 -2.18 -0.98
CA LEU A 98 5.26 -0.83 -1.49
C LEU A 98 5.84 -0.86 -2.90
N ALA A 99 6.83 -1.73 -3.16
CA ALA A 99 7.37 -1.92 -4.50
C ALA A 99 6.30 -2.39 -5.50
N ALA A 100 5.48 -3.39 -5.13
CA ALA A 100 4.37 -3.86 -5.96
C ALA A 100 3.35 -2.74 -6.23
N VAL A 101 2.98 -1.96 -5.22
CA VAL A 101 2.05 -0.83 -5.35
C VAL A 101 2.60 0.27 -6.27
N CYS A 102 3.90 0.58 -6.20
CA CYS A 102 4.50 1.60 -7.07
C CYS A 102 4.44 1.24 -8.56
N VAL A 103 4.52 -0.06 -8.87
CA VAL A 103 4.42 -0.56 -10.24
C VAL A 103 2.96 -0.75 -10.66
N LEU A 104 2.11 -1.24 -9.74
CA LEU A 104 0.69 -1.48 -10.01
C LEU A 104 -0.10 -0.18 -10.12
N PHE A 105 0.16 0.82 -9.29
CA PHE A 105 -0.61 2.06 -9.25
C PHE A 105 0.29 3.31 -9.29
N PRO A 106 0.99 3.55 -10.41
CA PRO A 106 1.91 4.69 -10.54
C PRO A 106 1.17 6.02 -10.73
N LEU A 107 -0.01 5.98 -11.36
CA LEU A 107 -0.85 7.14 -11.65
C LEU A 107 -2.20 7.03 -10.96
N PRO A 108 -2.86 8.16 -10.68
CA PRO A 108 -4.18 8.15 -10.07
C PRO A 108 -5.22 7.63 -11.07
N PRO A 109 -5.98 6.57 -10.72
CA PRO A 109 -7.04 6.06 -11.58
C PRO A 109 -8.27 6.97 -11.50
N ALA A 110 -9.15 6.88 -12.50
CA ALA A 110 -10.45 7.54 -12.49
C ALA A 110 -11.56 6.51 -12.75
N TYR A 111 -12.38 6.22 -11.73
CA TYR A 111 -13.48 5.26 -11.84
C TYR A 111 -14.83 5.97 -11.76
N LEU A 112 -15.67 5.81 -12.78
CA LEU A 112 -17.06 6.32 -12.75
C LEU A 112 -18.00 5.25 -12.23
N LEU A 113 -18.65 5.54 -11.11
CA LEU A 113 -19.68 4.73 -10.46
C LEU A 113 -21.00 5.52 -10.47
N GLY A 114 -21.87 5.20 -11.41
CA GLY A 114 -23.09 5.98 -11.65
C GLY A 114 -22.75 7.40 -12.08
N THR A 115 -23.05 8.39 -11.23
CA THR A 115 -22.76 9.81 -11.44
C THR A 115 -21.52 10.31 -10.70
N THR A 116 -20.87 9.44 -9.90
CA THR A 116 -19.75 9.82 -9.04
C THR A 116 -18.44 9.28 -9.60
N THR A 117 -17.42 10.14 -9.68
CA THR A 117 -16.07 9.73 -10.08
C THR A 117 -15.20 9.56 -8.84
N LEU A 118 -14.53 8.41 -8.73
CA LEU A 118 -13.53 8.12 -7.69
C LEU A 118 -12.11 8.28 -8.27
N PRO A 119 -11.14 8.72 -7.45
CA PRO A 119 -11.25 9.13 -6.04
C PRO A 119 -11.97 10.48 -5.86
N LEU A 120 -12.68 10.65 -4.74
CA LEU A 120 -13.48 11.85 -4.43
C LEU A 120 -12.64 13.10 -4.10
N SER A 121 -11.40 12.88 -3.66
CA SER A 121 -10.49 13.94 -3.22
C SER A 121 -9.29 14.03 -4.15
N PRO A 122 -8.64 15.20 -4.25
CA PRO A 122 -7.38 15.34 -4.97
C PRO A 122 -6.35 14.34 -4.44
N VAL A 123 -5.72 13.62 -5.37
CA VAL A 123 -4.64 12.67 -5.10
C VAL A 123 -3.35 13.16 -5.72
N SER A 124 -2.22 12.68 -5.20
CA SER A 124 -0.91 12.99 -5.76
C SER A 124 -0.83 12.49 -7.20
N GLY A 125 -0.09 13.22 -8.05
CA GLY A 125 0.23 12.77 -9.41
C GLY A 125 0.99 11.44 -9.42
N ALA A 126 1.77 11.15 -8.38
CA ALA A 126 2.33 9.82 -8.11
C ALA A 126 1.44 9.13 -7.08
N PHE A 127 0.51 8.31 -7.54
CA PHE A 127 -0.56 7.78 -6.68
C PHE A 127 -0.06 6.84 -5.58
N SER A 128 1.08 6.17 -5.79
CA SER A 128 1.75 5.38 -4.76
C SER A 128 2.14 6.20 -3.52
N LEU A 129 2.43 7.50 -3.66
CA LEU A 129 2.65 8.38 -2.51
C LEU A 129 1.38 8.61 -1.71
N SER A 130 0.23 8.77 -2.40
CA SER A 130 -1.06 8.87 -1.73
C SER A 130 -1.36 7.60 -0.94
N ILE A 131 -1.18 6.42 -1.55
CA ILE A 131 -1.36 5.13 -0.86
C ILE A 131 -0.43 5.03 0.37
N LEU A 132 0.85 5.39 0.22
CA LEU A 132 1.80 5.35 1.34
C LEU A 132 1.38 6.31 2.46
N THR A 133 0.97 7.53 2.11
CA THR A 133 0.54 8.55 3.07
C THR A 133 -0.70 8.09 3.83
N ASP A 134 -1.70 7.59 3.12
CA ASP A 134 -2.92 7.06 3.72
C ASP A 134 -2.63 5.87 4.64
N ALA A 135 -1.70 4.98 4.24
CA ALA A 135 -1.27 3.87 5.07
C ALA A 135 -0.55 4.33 6.34
N VAL A 136 0.31 5.37 6.27
CA VAL A 136 0.98 5.96 7.42
C VAL A 136 -0.01 6.62 8.37
N LEU A 137 -0.97 7.38 7.82
CA LEU A 137 -2.05 7.99 8.61
C LEU A 137 -2.84 6.92 9.35
N LEU A 138 -3.25 5.85 8.67
CA LEU A 138 -3.95 4.73 9.28
C LEU A 138 -3.11 4.01 10.34
N ALA A 139 -1.82 3.81 10.07
CA ALA A 139 -0.89 3.20 11.03
C ALA A 139 -0.75 4.04 12.32
N GLY A 140 -0.81 5.37 12.21
CA GLY A 140 -0.83 6.29 13.35
C GLY A 140 -1.99 6.08 14.32
N PHE A 141 -3.11 5.50 13.87
CA PHE A 141 -4.25 5.15 14.73
C PHE A 141 -4.10 3.80 15.44
N VAL A 142 -3.14 2.96 15.04
CA VAL A 142 -2.94 1.62 15.64
C VAL A 142 -2.66 1.68 17.16
N PRO A 143 -1.78 2.57 17.67
CA PRO A 143 -1.55 2.67 19.11
C PRO A 143 -2.80 3.04 19.90
N LEU A 144 -3.64 3.94 19.34
CA LEU A 144 -4.90 4.33 19.95
C LEU A 144 -5.88 3.17 20.00
N PHE A 145 -6.01 2.42 18.90
CA PHE A 145 -6.84 1.22 18.85
C PHE A 145 -6.39 0.18 19.88
N LEU A 146 -5.08 -0.07 20.01
CA LEU A 146 -4.52 -1.00 21.00
C LEU A 146 -4.82 -0.54 22.43
N PHE A 147 -4.67 0.75 22.71
CA PHE A 147 -4.96 1.32 24.02
C PHE A 147 -6.43 1.16 24.40
N VAL A 148 -7.36 1.59 23.53
CA VAL A 148 -8.81 1.46 23.77
C VAL A 148 -9.18 0.01 24.03
N ARG A 149 -8.68 -0.91 23.20
CA ARG A 149 -8.96 -2.34 23.38
C ARG A 149 -8.42 -2.89 24.70
N ASN A 150 -7.22 -2.48 25.10
CA ASN A 150 -6.62 -2.91 26.36
C ASN A 150 -7.35 -2.30 27.57
N ALA A 151 -7.78 -1.03 27.47
CA ALA A 151 -8.60 -0.35 28.46
C ALA A 151 -9.95 -1.05 28.66
N LEU A 152 -10.63 -1.42 27.57
CA LEU A 152 -11.88 -2.20 27.61
C LEU A 152 -11.68 -3.60 28.22
N ALA A 153 -10.47 -4.16 28.13
CA ALA A 153 -10.09 -5.40 28.79
C ALA A 153 -9.62 -5.19 30.26
N GLY A 154 -9.88 -4.01 30.85
CA GLY A 154 -9.54 -3.65 32.23
C GLY A 154 -8.07 -3.34 32.47
N ARG A 155 -7.26 -3.13 31.42
CA ARG A 155 -5.81 -2.93 31.52
C ARG A 155 -5.40 -1.54 31.07
N LEU A 156 -5.44 -0.61 32.02
CA LEU A 156 -4.96 0.77 31.85
C LEU A 156 -3.47 0.83 32.18
N SER A 157 -2.62 0.81 31.16
CA SER A 157 -1.17 1.00 31.30
C SER A 157 -0.61 1.66 30.05
N LEU A 158 0.52 2.38 30.16
CA LEU A 158 1.23 2.94 29.01
C LEU A 158 1.70 1.84 28.03
N ALA A 159 2.03 0.65 28.54
CA ALA A 159 2.30 -0.53 27.71
C ALA A 159 1.10 -0.94 26.84
N GLY A 160 -0.10 -0.51 27.21
CA GLY A 160 -1.33 -0.73 26.47
C GLY A 160 -1.38 -0.07 25.09
N PHE A 161 -0.56 0.95 24.83
CA PHE A 161 -0.42 1.57 23.50
C PHE A 161 0.43 0.75 22.53
N VAL A 162 1.31 -0.12 23.05
CA VAL A 162 2.36 -0.78 22.26
C VAL A 162 1.96 -2.21 21.91
N GLY A 163 1.34 -2.93 22.84
CA GLY A 163 1.26 -4.39 22.73
C GLY A 163 0.00 -5.03 23.29
N ARG A 164 -0.17 -6.31 22.94
CA ARG A 164 -1.13 -7.19 23.60
C ARG A 164 -0.44 -7.84 24.82
N PRO A 165 -1.15 -8.06 25.93
CA PRO A 165 -0.60 -8.86 27.01
C PRO A 165 -0.34 -10.28 26.48
N ALA A 166 0.91 -10.72 26.50
CA ALA A 166 1.27 -12.11 26.28
C ALA A 166 1.21 -12.83 27.64
N SER A 167 0.55 -13.99 27.69
CA SER A 167 0.66 -14.87 28.87
C SER A 167 2.13 -15.28 28.99
N ALA A 168 2.81 -14.80 30.03
CA ALA A 168 4.18 -15.21 30.31
C ALA A 168 4.22 -16.75 30.36
N PHE A 169 5.02 -17.36 29.50
CA PHE A 169 5.24 -18.79 29.51
C PHE A 169 5.85 -19.11 30.88
N ARG A 170 5.10 -19.77 31.75
CA ARG A 170 5.56 -20.20 33.07
C ARG A 170 6.61 -21.30 32.85
N THR A 171 7.86 -20.90 32.66
CA THR A 171 9.00 -21.83 32.74
C THR A 171 9.02 -22.40 34.15
N LYS A 172 8.51 -23.63 34.30
CA LYS A 172 8.84 -24.46 35.46
C LYS A 172 10.36 -24.69 35.41
N ARG A 173 11.12 -23.93 36.20
CA ARG A 173 12.47 -24.35 36.58
C ARG A 173 12.32 -25.68 37.32
N LYS A 174 13.02 -26.70 36.83
CA LYS A 174 13.41 -27.86 37.64
C LYS A 174 14.72 -27.51 38.35
#